data_AF-A0ABC8KDN8-F1
#
_entry.id   AF-A0ABC8KDN8-F1
#
_cell.length_a   1.000
_cell.length_b   1.000
_cell.length_c   1.000
_cell.angle_alpha   90.00
_cell.angle_beta   90.00
_cell.angle_gamma   90.00
#
_symmetry.space_group_name_H-M   'P 1'
#
loop_
_entity.id
_entity.type
_entity.pdbx_description
1 polymer ?
#
loop_
_entity_poly.entity_id
_entity_poly.type
_entity_poly.pdbx_seq_one_letter_code
_entity_poly.pdbx_strand_id
1 'polypeptide(L)'
;MPGNKFKVRPLEEVQHDYELYLLVPHQCITLVASDPATGSLVTFLVGVSEQIYASLDLMVFIARPQGDKPRRQEPIRPIASTVDPLDACDDRGLPFWPTDFADTSRFYLLKESELQGNEWIRLYLELSLCSNDRNIPESHVSQLQIVSVAMEKTIKHFTSTIFYITFKGLPVARVGEEGEHVERKVIIREYEDLSTGYYTLMGGFGFSVGEDTSHRRMTRLGTGSIEEMYAEKKRLHPTTPPCPAIPIADYWKS
;
A
#
# COMPACT_ATOMS: atom_id res chain seq x y z
N MET A 1 15.37 -1.66 -17.77
CA MET A 1 15.76 -0.24 -17.97
C MET A 1 16.86 0.09 -16.98
N PRO A 2 17.84 0.96 -17.29
CA PRO A 2 18.75 1.44 -16.26
C PRO A 2 17.90 2.22 -15.25
N GLY A 3 17.82 1.72 -14.01
CA GLY A 3 17.07 2.37 -12.95
C GLY A 3 17.82 3.61 -12.50
N ASN A 4 17.35 4.79 -12.90
CA ASN A 4 17.88 6.04 -12.36
C ASN A 4 17.55 6.09 -10.86
N LYS A 5 18.58 6.22 -10.02
CA LYS A 5 18.44 6.24 -8.56
C LYS A 5 18.28 7.68 -8.09
N PHE A 6 17.06 8.20 -7.97
CA PHE A 6 16.85 9.53 -7.40
C PHE A 6 16.86 9.49 -5.88
N LYS A 7 17.41 10.53 -5.23
CA LYS A 7 17.32 10.70 -3.76
C LYS A 7 16.42 11.89 -3.42
N VAL A 8 15.38 11.66 -2.63
CA VAL A 8 14.41 12.69 -2.23
C VAL A 8 15.06 13.65 -1.23
N ARG A 9 14.83 14.96 -1.40
CA ARG A 9 15.16 16.00 -0.41
C ARG A 9 13.87 16.40 0.37
N PRO A 10 14.00 17.02 1.56
CA PRO A 10 12.84 17.43 2.36
C PRO A 10 11.86 18.28 1.54
N LEU A 11 10.56 18.05 1.79
CA LEU A 11 9.43 18.60 1.03
C LEU A 11 9.41 20.14 1.03
N GLU A 12 9.14 20.74 -0.14
CA GLU A 12 8.89 22.18 -0.28
C GLU A 12 7.38 22.51 -0.26
N GLU A 13 6.52 21.65 -0.81
CA GLU A 13 5.08 21.93 -0.88
C GLU A 13 4.25 20.64 -0.96
N VAL A 14 3.14 20.60 -0.22
CA VAL A 14 2.18 19.48 -0.23
C VAL A 14 0.81 20.05 -0.55
N GLN A 15 0.27 19.71 -1.73
CA GLN A 15 -1.11 20.06 -2.07
C GLN A 15 -2.03 18.92 -1.64
N HIS A 16 -3.06 19.26 -0.87
CA HIS A 16 -4.11 18.32 -0.47
C HIS A 16 -5.40 18.70 -1.19
N ASP A 17 -5.84 17.88 -2.14
CA ASP A 17 -7.17 18.03 -2.74
C ASP A 17 -8.14 17.04 -2.10
N TYR A 18 -9.06 17.57 -1.27
CA TYR A 18 -10.17 16.83 -0.71
C TYR A 18 -11.44 17.16 -1.49
N GLU A 19 -11.77 16.39 -2.53
CA GLU A 19 -13.10 16.48 -3.12
C GLU A 19 -14.09 15.63 -2.30
N LEU A 20 -15.06 16.32 -1.67
CA LEU A 20 -16.15 15.79 -0.84
C LEU A 20 -17.08 14.75 -1.51
N TYR A 21 -16.78 14.33 -2.75
CA TYR A 21 -17.56 13.38 -3.54
C TYR A 21 -16.80 12.09 -3.92
N LEU A 22 -15.56 11.91 -3.46
CA LEU A 22 -14.71 10.77 -3.85
C LEU A 22 -14.74 9.64 -2.81
N LEU A 23 -14.89 8.40 -3.31
CA LEU A 23 -14.90 7.18 -2.49
C LEU A 23 -13.50 6.74 -2.03
N VAL A 24 -12.42 7.38 -2.52
CA VAL A 24 -11.02 7.04 -2.17
C VAL A 24 -10.18 8.31 -2.04
N PRO A 25 -9.50 8.56 -0.90
CA PRO A 25 -8.58 9.67 -0.75
C PRO A 25 -7.32 9.45 -1.61
N HIS A 26 -6.92 10.49 -2.33
CA HIS A 26 -5.68 10.50 -3.10
C HIS A 26 -4.97 11.84 -2.91
N GLN A 27 -3.65 11.85 -3.12
CA GLN A 27 -2.79 12.99 -2.93
C GLN A 27 -1.74 13.06 -4.04
N CYS A 28 -1.53 14.26 -4.57
CA CYS A 28 -0.40 14.55 -5.45
C CYS A 28 0.61 15.39 -4.69
N ILE A 29 1.86 14.94 -4.70
CA ILE A 29 2.98 15.55 -3.98
C ILE A 29 4.02 15.96 -5.02
N THR A 30 4.44 17.21 -4.95
CA THR A 30 5.60 17.69 -5.72
C THR A 30 6.80 17.73 -4.79
N LEU A 31 7.88 17.09 -5.20
CA LEU A 31 9.10 16.94 -4.41
C LEU A 31 10.34 17.18 -5.25
N VAL A 32 11.39 17.71 -4.61
CA VAL A 32 12.68 17.93 -5.27
C VAL A 32 13.56 16.71 -5.02
N ALA A 33 13.99 16.07 -6.10
CA ALA A 33 14.87 14.91 -6.07
C ALA A 33 16.25 15.24 -6.65
N SER A 34 17.30 14.68 -6.06
CA SER A 34 18.67 14.78 -6.58
C SER A 34 18.95 13.59 -7.49
N ASP A 35 19.39 13.85 -8.72
CA ASP A 35 19.97 12.84 -9.59
C ASP A 35 21.46 12.66 -9.23
N PRO A 36 21.89 11.51 -8.70
CA PRO A 36 23.29 11.28 -8.33
C PRO A 36 24.20 11.12 -9.55
N ALA A 37 23.67 10.80 -10.74
CA ALA A 37 24.49 10.67 -11.94
C ALA A 37 24.94 12.03 -12.49
N THR A 38 24.08 13.04 -12.37
CA THR A 38 24.33 14.40 -12.89
C THR A 38 24.54 15.45 -11.80
N GLY A 39 24.22 15.13 -10.54
CA GLY A 39 24.17 16.09 -9.43
C GLY A 39 22.99 17.07 -9.50
N SER A 40 22.12 16.94 -10.51
CA SER A 40 21.05 17.90 -10.78
C SER A 40 19.86 17.72 -9.84
N LEU A 41 19.17 18.83 -9.55
CA LEU A 41 17.88 18.81 -8.88
C LEU A 41 16.77 18.69 -9.91
N VAL A 42 15.83 17.80 -9.66
CA VAL A 42 14.69 17.50 -10.53
C VAL A 42 13.42 17.60 -9.72
N THR A 43 12.48 18.41 -10.19
CA THR A 43 11.13 18.43 -9.65
C THR A 43 10.40 17.15 -10.08
N PHE A 44 9.89 16.43 -9.10
CA PHE A 44 9.29 15.11 -9.27
C PHE A 44 7.84 15.17 -8.78
N LEU A 45 6.94 14.60 -9.57
CA LEU A 45 5.53 14.49 -9.24
C LEU A 45 5.25 13.06 -8.79
N VAL A 46 4.61 12.92 -7.63
CA VAL A 46 4.17 11.64 -7.07
C VAL A 46 2.68 11.70 -6.78
N GLY A 47 1.94 10.70 -7.25
CA GLY A 47 0.52 10.54 -7.00
C GLY A 47 0.30 9.27 -6.19
N VAL A 48 -0.25 9.41 -4.99
CA VAL A 48 -0.52 8.30 -4.07
C VAL A 48 -1.98 8.26 -3.64
N SER A 49 -2.50 7.07 -3.39
CA SER A 49 -3.84 6.88 -2.86
C SER A 49 -3.84 5.78 -1.81
N GLU A 50 -4.32 6.11 -0.61
CA GLU A 50 -4.53 5.17 0.48
C GLU A 50 -5.94 4.59 0.35
N GLN A 51 -6.04 3.31 0.02
CA GLN A 51 -7.34 2.68 -0.25
C GLN A 51 -8.03 2.22 1.05
N ILE A 52 -7.25 1.88 2.08
CA ILE A 52 -7.74 1.31 3.35
C ILE A 52 -7.05 2.01 4.53
N TYR A 53 -7.86 2.49 5.49
CA TYR A 53 -7.35 3.05 6.74
C TYR A 53 -6.88 1.94 7.70
N ALA A 54 -5.83 2.22 8.47
CA ALA A 54 -5.24 1.33 9.48
C ALA A 54 -4.59 0.04 8.94
N SER A 55 -4.40 -0.06 7.63
CA SER A 55 -3.67 -1.13 6.95
C SER A 55 -2.84 -0.52 5.83
N LEU A 56 -1.73 -1.17 5.46
CA LEU A 56 -0.98 -0.71 4.29
C LEU A 56 -1.75 -1.11 3.04
N ASP A 57 -2.31 -0.12 2.34
CA ASP A 57 -2.89 -0.28 1.00
C ASP A 57 -2.65 1.01 0.22
N LEU A 58 -1.42 1.11 -0.30
CA LEU A 58 -0.89 2.29 -0.95
C LEU A 58 -0.77 2.04 -2.45
N MET A 59 -1.55 2.79 -3.24
CA MET A 59 -1.40 2.84 -4.68
C MET A 59 -0.58 4.05 -5.10
N VAL A 60 0.48 3.84 -5.87
CA VAL A 60 1.25 4.87 -6.56
C VAL A 60 0.83 4.89 -8.03
N PHE A 61 0.16 5.96 -8.44
CA PHE A 61 -0.38 6.11 -9.80
C PHE A 61 0.39 7.15 -10.65
N ILE A 62 1.24 7.96 -10.02
CA ILE A 62 2.20 8.86 -10.69
C ILE A 62 3.55 8.76 -9.98
N ALA A 63 4.64 8.58 -10.72
CA ALA A 63 6.01 8.66 -10.22
C ALA A 63 6.98 9.04 -11.35
N ARG A 64 7.13 10.34 -11.62
CA ARG A 64 8.00 10.84 -12.70
C ARG A 64 8.52 12.26 -12.46
N PRO A 65 9.59 12.69 -13.15
CA PRO A 65 9.92 14.10 -13.28
C PRO A 65 8.73 14.91 -13.83
N GLN A 66 8.48 16.09 -13.27
CA GLN A 66 7.34 16.92 -13.63
C GLN A 66 7.42 17.40 -15.09
N GLY A 67 8.64 17.69 -15.58
CA GLY A 67 8.90 18.14 -16.95
C GLY A 67 8.79 17.04 -18.02
N ASP A 68 8.76 15.77 -17.63
CA ASP A 68 8.63 14.66 -18.57
C ASP A 68 7.18 14.53 -19.04
N LYS A 69 6.99 14.26 -20.33
CA LYS A 69 5.66 13.87 -20.82
C LYS A 69 5.28 12.54 -20.18
N PRO A 70 4.04 12.38 -19.67
CA PRO A 70 3.65 11.13 -19.08
C PRO A 70 3.64 10.04 -20.16
N ARG A 71 4.12 8.85 -19.80
CA ARG A 71 4.21 7.70 -20.74
C ARG A 71 2.82 7.24 -21.22
N ARG A 72 1.80 7.53 -20.41
CA ARG A 72 0.38 7.24 -20.64
C ARG A 72 -0.43 8.46 -20.21
N GLN A 73 -1.68 8.57 -20.65
CA GLN A 73 -2.54 9.63 -20.14
C GLN A 73 -2.66 9.47 -18.62
N GLU A 74 -2.28 10.50 -17.88
CA GLU A 74 -2.37 10.44 -16.43
C GLU A 74 -3.83 10.30 -16.05
N PRO A 75 -4.15 9.34 -15.18
CA PRO A 75 -5.51 9.23 -14.70
C PRO A 75 -5.87 10.52 -13.99
N ILE A 76 -7.04 11.08 -14.32
CA ILE A 76 -7.63 12.16 -13.51
C ILE A 76 -7.93 11.62 -12.09
N ARG A 77 -8.12 10.30 -11.96
CA ARG A 77 -8.49 9.59 -10.72
C ARG A 77 -7.94 8.16 -10.70
N PRO A 78 -7.39 7.67 -9.58
CA PRO A 78 -7.02 6.26 -9.46
C PRO A 78 -8.26 5.38 -9.61
N ILE A 79 -8.19 4.36 -10.46
CA ILE A 79 -9.21 3.31 -10.54
C ILE A 79 -8.72 2.19 -9.64
N ALA A 80 -9.55 1.80 -8.66
CA ALA A 80 -9.26 0.67 -7.79
C ALA A 80 -8.98 -0.56 -8.66
N SER A 81 -7.78 -1.13 -8.53
CA SER A 81 -7.46 -2.37 -9.21
C SER A 81 -8.21 -3.50 -8.53
N THR A 82 -9.00 -4.25 -9.30
CA THR A 82 -9.56 -5.50 -8.84
C THR A 82 -8.43 -6.52 -8.74
N VAL A 83 -7.91 -6.72 -7.53
CA VAL A 83 -6.97 -7.81 -7.28
C VAL A 83 -7.74 -9.11 -7.43
N ASP A 84 -7.37 -9.94 -8.41
CA ASP A 84 -7.84 -11.32 -8.44
C ASP A 84 -7.32 -12.01 -7.15
N PRO A 85 -8.22 -12.50 -6.28
CA PRO A 85 -7.81 -13.19 -5.08
C PRO A 85 -7.01 -14.45 -5.49
N LEU A 86 -5.84 -14.65 -4.89
CA LEU A 86 -5.18 -15.95 -4.98
C LEU A 86 -6.01 -16.95 -4.17
N ASP A 87 -6.07 -18.21 -4.60
CA ASP A 87 -6.92 -19.27 -4.03
C ASP A 87 -6.72 -19.54 -2.51
N ALA A 88 -5.64 -19.01 -1.90
CA ALA A 88 -5.32 -19.16 -0.49
C ALA A 88 -4.88 -17.82 0.15
N CYS A 89 -5.74 -16.80 0.06
CA CYS A 89 -5.54 -15.50 0.71
C CYS A 89 -6.58 -15.23 1.80
N ASP A 90 -6.26 -14.31 2.71
CA ASP A 90 -7.24 -13.70 3.60
C ASP A 90 -8.20 -12.78 2.83
N ASP A 91 -9.21 -12.24 3.53
CA ASP A 91 -10.20 -11.30 2.96
C ASP A 91 -9.57 -10.03 2.35
N ARG A 92 -8.28 -9.79 2.59
CA ARG A 92 -7.50 -8.66 2.08
C ARG A 92 -6.54 -9.06 0.94
N GLY A 93 -6.61 -10.30 0.44
CA GLY A 93 -5.77 -10.75 -0.68
C GLY A 93 -4.29 -10.95 -0.32
N LEU A 94 -3.96 -11.10 0.97
CA LEU A 94 -2.63 -11.48 1.45
C LEU A 94 -2.58 -12.98 1.78
N PRO A 95 -1.48 -13.68 1.45
CA PRO A 95 -1.34 -15.09 1.83
C PRO A 95 -1.14 -15.22 3.33
N PHE A 96 -1.37 -16.43 3.83
CA PHE A 96 -0.97 -16.80 5.18
C PHE A 96 0.54 -16.94 5.30
N TRP A 97 1.06 -16.76 6.52
CA TRP A 97 2.47 -17.01 6.81
C TRP A 97 2.80 -18.50 6.58
N PRO A 98 3.85 -18.84 5.79
CA PRO A 98 4.23 -20.24 5.54
C PRO A 98 4.72 -20.95 6.80
N THR A 99 4.47 -22.27 6.90
CA THR A 99 5.02 -23.09 7.99
C THR A 99 6.54 -23.03 8.03
N ASP A 100 7.18 -23.12 6.87
CA ASP A 100 8.61 -22.93 6.66
C ASP A 100 8.87 -22.32 5.26
N PHE A 101 10.14 -22.01 4.98
CA PHE A 101 10.61 -21.50 3.70
C PHE A 101 11.55 -22.51 3.00
N ALA A 102 11.39 -23.81 3.25
CA ALA A 102 12.28 -24.86 2.73
C ALA A 102 12.10 -25.12 1.22
N ASP A 103 10.90 -24.82 0.69
CA ASP A 103 10.62 -24.92 -0.74
C ASP A 103 11.31 -23.77 -1.50
N THR A 104 12.54 -24.02 -1.95
CA THR A 104 13.35 -23.07 -2.72
C THR A 104 12.84 -22.84 -4.15
N SER A 105 11.88 -23.65 -4.63
CA SER A 105 11.22 -23.40 -5.91
C SER A 105 10.16 -22.30 -5.80
N ARG A 106 9.62 -22.09 -4.60
CA ARG A 106 8.60 -21.09 -4.29
C ARG A 106 9.17 -19.87 -3.59
N PHE A 107 10.05 -20.09 -2.61
CA PHE A 107 10.59 -19.05 -1.75
C PHE A 107 12.06 -18.79 -2.03
N TYR A 108 12.41 -17.51 -2.03
CA TYR A 108 13.78 -17.03 -2.06
C TYR A 108 14.11 -16.34 -0.75
N LEU A 109 14.98 -16.95 0.07
CA LEU A 109 15.45 -16.34 1.31
C LEU A 109 16.63 -15.40 1.01
N LEU A 110 16.49 -14.13 1.40
CA LEU A 110 17.48 -13.10 1.10
C LEU A 110 18.72 -13.29 1.95
N LYS A 111 19.89 -13.14 1.34
CA LYS A 111 21.17 -13.11 2.05
C LYS A 111 21.33 -11.78 2.78
N GLU A 112 22.12 -11.79 3.84
CA GLU A 112 22.42 -10.58 4.62
C GLU A 112 22.99 -9.44 3.74
N SER A 113 23.86 -9.77 2.77
CA SER A 113 24.38 -8.80 1.81
C SER A 113 23.32 -8.17 0.92
N GLU A 114 22.23 -8.89 0.62
CA GLU A 114 21.11 -8.39 -0.17
C GLU A 114 20.19 -7.50 0.67
N LEU A 115 20.04 -7.80 1.97
CA LEU A 115 19.30 -6.96 2.90
C LEU A 115 19.98 -5.60 3.12
N GLN A 116 21.30 -5.60 3.31
CA GLN A 116 22.08 -4.37 3.52
C GLN A 116 22.03 -3.43 2.30
N GLY A 117 21.91 -3.97 1.09
CA GLY A 117 21.86 -3.19 -0.15
C GLY A 117 20.46 -2.73 -0.56
N ASN A 118 19.43 -3.09 0.19
CA ASN A 118 18.04 -2.98 -0.24
C ASN A 118 17.22 -2.12 0.73
N GLU A 119 17.35 -0.81 0.53
CA GLU A 119 16.69 0.21 1.36
C GLU A 119 15.15 0.18 1.24
N TRP A 120 14.60 -0.37 0.14
CA TRP A 120 13.14 -0.43 -0.06
C TRP A 120 12.45 -1.47 0.82
N ILE A 121 13.12 -2.58 1.19
CA ILE A 121 12.54 -3.54 2.17
C ILE A 121 12.30 -2.84 3.51
N ARG A 122 13.26 -2.02 3.96
CA ARG A 122 13.10 -1.23 5.18
C ARG A 122 11.96 -0.24 5.03
N LEU A 123 11.89 0.49 3.92
CA LEU A 123 10.78 1.40 3.64
C LEU A 123 9.42 0.69 3.70
N TYR A 124 9.29 -0.50 3.13
CA TYR A 124 8.05 -1.26 3.15
C TYR A 124 7.65 -1.64 4.60
N LEU A 125 8.61 -2.08 5.42
CA LEU A 125 8.37 -2.35 6.84
C LEU A 125 7.91 -1.08 7.57
N GLU A 126 8.58 0.05 7.38
CA GLU A 126 8.23 1.32 8.02
C GLU A 126 6.83 1.79 7.61
N LEU A 127 6.50 1.75 6.32
CA LEU A 127 5.16 2.06 5.80
C LEU A 127 4.10 1.14 6.40
N SER A 128 4.38 -0.16 6.53
CA SER A 128 3.44 -1.12 7.10
C SER A 128 3.13 -0.80 8.57
N LEU A 129 4.14 -0.44 9.35
CA LEU A 129 4.01 -0.06 10.76
C LEU A 129 3.26 1.26 10.90
N CYS A 130 3.64 2.30 10.14
CA CYS A 130 3.01 3.61 10.21
C CYS A 130 1.54 3.59 9.73
N SER A 131 1.23 2.73 8.75
CA SER A 131 -0.15 2.55 8.29
C SER A 131 -1.03 1.91 9.36
N ASN A 132 -0.48 0.97 10.13
CA ASN A 132 -1.19 0.37 11.26
C ASN A 132 -1.24 1.33 12.44
N ASP A 133 -0.14 2.00 12.76
CA ASP A 133 -0.02 2.94 13.87
C ASP A 133 0.74 4.23 13.50
N ARG A 134 -0.05 5.27 13.18
CA ARG A 134 0.46 6.59 12.79
C ARG A 134 1.15 7.34 13.94
N ASN A 135 1.08 6.85 15.17
CA ASN A 135 1.66 7.48 16.35
C ASN A 135 2.99 6.85 16.79
N ILE A 136 3.56 5.91 16.01
CA ILE A 136 4.86 5.32 16.35
C ILE A 136 5.92 6.44 16.34
N PRO A 137 6.66 6.63 17.44
CA PRO A 137 7.77 7.58 17.48
C PRO A 137 8.85 7.22 16.46
N GLU A 138 9.42 8.23 15.82
CA GLU A 138 10.55 8.07 14.88
C GLU A 138 11.73 7.33 15.51
N SER A 139 11.97 7.55 16.81
CA SER A 139 12.99 6.82 17.58
C SER A 139 12.77 5.30 17.55
N HIS A 140 11.52 4.83 17.62
CA HIS A 140 11.21 3.41 17.55
C HIS A 140 11.38 2.87 16.13
N VAL A 141 11.00 3.66 15.11
CA VAL A 141 11.20 3.28 13.69
C VAL A 141 12.69 3.17 13.37
N SER A 142 13.52 4.06 13.91
CA SER A 142 14.97 4.05 13.69
C SER A 142 15.66 2.78 14.24
N GLN A 143 15.11 2.20 15.30
CA GLN A 143 15.65 1.01 15.98
C GLN A 143 15.27 -0.33 15.32
N LEU A 144 14.42 -0.30 14.29
CA LEU A 144 13.98 -1.52 13.62
C LEU A 144 15.16 -2.29 13.02
N GLN A 145 15.21 -3.57 13.35
CA GLN A 145 16.15 -4.52 12.82
C GLN A 145 15.40 -5.61 12.05
N ILE A 146 15.66 -5.69 10.75
CA ILE A 146 15.21 -6.80 9.92
C ILE A 146 16.06 -8.03 10.28
N VAL A 147 15.40 -9.11 10.66
CA VAL A 147 16.03 -10.39 11.04
C VAL A 147 16.15 -11.30 9.83
N SER A 148 15.07 -11.44 9.05
CA SER A 148 15.05 -12.27 7.84
C SER A 148 13.97 -11.82 6.88
N VAL A 149 14.17 -12.09 5.58
CA VAL A 149 13.18 -11.82 4.55
C VAL A 149 13.14 -12.99 3.57
N ALA A 150 11.96 -13.56 3.39
CA ALA A 150 11.68 -14.45 2.28
C ALA A 150 10.82 -13.75 1.23
N MET A 151 11.11 -14.03 -0.04
CA MET A 151 10.37 -13.51 -1.18
C MET A 151 9.67 -14.64 -1.92
N GLU A 152 8.42 -14.41 -2.32
CA GLU A 152 7.67 -15.26 -3.23
C GLU A 152 7.26 -14.43 -4.44
N LYS A 153 7.67 -14.84 -5.64
CA LYS A 153 7.37 -14.10 -6.86
C LYS A 153 6.35 -14.86 -7.68
N THR A 154 5.26 -14.19 -8.04
CA THR A 154 4.24 -14.69 -8.95
C THR A 154 4.25 -13.84 -10.21
N ILE A 155 4.43 -14.49 -11.36
CA ILE A 155 4.31 -13.87 -12.68
C ILE A 155 3.14 -14.55 -13.38
N LYS A 156 1.99 -13.86 -13.43
CA LYS A 156 0.79 -14.28 -14.20
C LYS A 156 0.47 -13.16 -15.20
N HIS A 157 -0.76 -12.63 -15.18
CA HIS A 157 -1.16 -11.45 -15.95
C HIS A 157 -0.56 -10.13 -15.41
N PHE A 158 -0.05 -10.16 -14.19
CA PHE A 158 0.64 -9.08 -13.50
C PHE A 158 1.91 -9.62 -12.82
N THR A 159 2.82 -8.72 -12.48
CA THR A 159 3.98 -9.05 -11.64
C THR A 159 3.59 -8.79 -10.19
N SER A 160 3.62 -9.82 -9.36
CA SER A 160 3.43 -9.66 -7.91
C SER A 160 4.56 -10.32 -7.16
N THR A 161 5.02 -9.64 -6.11
CA THR A 161 6.07 -10.11 -5.23
C THR A 161 5.59 -9.99 -3.80
N ILE A 162 5.73 -11.05 -3.04
CA ILE A 162 5.32 -11.12 -1.64
C ILE A 162 6.58 -11.20 -0.80
N PHE A 163 6.66 -10.38 0.23
CA PHE A 163 7.73 -10.30 1.20
C PHE A 163 7.21 -10.77 2.55
N TYR A 164 7.86 -11.79 3.09
CA TYR A 164 7.65 -12.27 4.44
C TYR A 164 8.82 -11.76 5.29
N ILE A 165 8.59 -10.69 6.06
CA ILE A 165 9.64 -9.99 6.81
C ILE A 165 9.50 -10.36 8.28
N THR A 166 10.58 -10.86 8.86
CA THR A 166 10.74 -11.00 10.32
C THR A 166 11.62 -9.85 10.80
N PHE A 167 11.20 -9.16 11.86
CA PHE A 167 11.91 -8.00 12.39
C PHE A 167 11.82 -7.92 13.92
N LYS A 168 12.68 -7.11 14.54
CA LYS A 168 12.66 -6.77 15.97
C LYS A 168 13.04 -5.30 16.16
N GLY A 169 13.18 -4.86 17.41
CA GLY A 169 13.54 -3.47 17.76
C GLY A 169 12.35 -2.55 17.97
N LEU A 170 11.11 -3.06 17.86
CA LEU A 170 9.90 -2.30 18.20
C LEU A 170 9.56 -2.52 19.69
N PRO A 171 9.66 -1.51 20.56
CA PRO A 171 9.45 -1.68 22.00
C PRO A 171 7.98 -1.92 22.36
N VAL A 172 7.06 -1.25 21.67
CA VAL A 172 5.62 -1.34 21.90
C VAL A 172 4.93 -1.68 20.59
N ALA A 173 4.04 -2.68 20.64
CA ALA A 173 3.22 -3.07 19.51
C ALA A 173 1.74 -3.01 19.92
N ARG A 174 0.85 -2.67 18.97
CA ARG A 174 -0.60 -2.58 19.26
C ARG A 174 -1.22 -3.88 19.75
N VAL A 175 -0.60 -5.00 19.43
CA VAL A 175 -1.04 -6.36 19.73
C VAL A 175 0.22 -7.20 19.98
N GLY A 176 0.09 -8.37 20.60
CA GLY A 176 1.19 -9.29 20.87
C GLY A 176 2.11 -8.84 22.02
N GLU A 177 3.23 -9.54 22.18
CA GLU A 177 4.19 -9.27 23.25
C GLU A 177 4.96 -7.96 23.01
N GLU A 178 5.20 -7.22 24.09
CA GLU A 178 6.00 -6.00 24.10
C GLU A 178 7.49 -6.32 24.27
N GLY A 179 8.34 -5.40 23.81
CA GLY A 179 9.79 -5.50 23.96
C GLY A 179 10.52 -5.50 22.62
N GLU A 180 11.67 -4.83 22.63
CA GLU A 180 12.54 -4.68 21.45
C GLU A 180 13.17 -6.01 21.01
N HIS A 181 13.29 -6.96 21.91
CA HIS A 181 13.84 -8.29 21.63
C HIS A 181 12.84 -9.23 20.94
N VAL A 182 11.54 -8.89 20.95
CA VAL A 182 10.48 -9.72 20.38
C VAL A 182 10.54 -9.67 18.86
N GLU A 183 10.67 -10.86 18.25
CA GLU A 183 10.56 -11.03 16.81
C GLU A 183 9.09 -10.96 16.37
N ARG A 184 8.85 -10.15 15.36
CA ARG A 184 7.53 -9.89 14.78
C ARG A 184 7.58 -10.11 13.29
N LYS A 185 6.40 -10.35 12.71
CA LYS A 185 6.24 -10.78 11.32
C LYS A 185 5.32 -9.79 10.60
N VAL A 186 5.65 -9.49 9.35
CA VAL A 186 4.77 -8.74 8.45
C VAL A 186 4.80 -9.36 7.06
N ILE A 187 3.64 -9.38 6.41
CA ILE A 187 3.49 -9.81 5.03
C ILE A 187 3.18 -8.57 4.20
N ILE A 188 3.98 -8.36 3.18
CA ILE A 188 3.85 -7.24 2.26
C ILE A 188 3.78 -7.78 0.85
N ARG A 189 2.77 -7.37 0.09
CA ARG A 189 2.57 -7.72 -1.31
C ARG A 189 2.74 -6.48 -2.15
N GLU A 190 3.74 -6.53 -3.01
CA GLU A 190 3.94 -5.61 -4.12
C GLU A 190 3.23 -6.16 -5.36
N TYR A 191 2.58 -5.26 -6.09
CA TYR A 191 1.93 -5.55 -7.36
C TYR A 191 2.17 -4.40 -8.34
N GLU A 192 2.55 -4.75 -9.57
CA GLU A 192 2.62 -3.83 -10.69
C GLU A 192 1.60 -4.22 -11.77
N ASP A 193 0.71 -3.29 -12.08
CA ASP A 193 -0.18 -3.40 -13.23
C ASP A 193 0.56 -3.01 -14.50
N LEU A 194 0.86 -3.97 -15.36
CA LEU A 194 1.57 -3.69 -16.61
C LEU A 194 0.72 -2.83 -17.59
N SER A 195 -0.61 -2.88 -17.47
CA SER A 195 -1.54 -2.18 -18.37
C SER A 195 -1.69 -0.70 -18.03
N THR A 196 -1.67 -0.35 -16.74
CA THR A 196 -1.77 1.04 -16.25
C THR A 196 -0.41 1.62 -15.85
N GLY A 197 0.50 0.77 -15.38
CA GLY A 197 1.78 1.16 -14.80
C GLY A 197 1.66 1.54 -13.33
N TYR A 198 0.51 1.25 -12.70
CA TYR A 198 0.31 1.51 -11.29
C TYR A 198 1.05 0.50 -10.45
N TYR A 199 1.60 1.00 -9.37
CA TYR A 199 2.30 0.22 -8.37
C TYR A 199 1.46 0.22 -7.11
N THR A 200 1.13 -0.95 -6.55
CA THR A 200 0.43 -1.02 -5.26
C THR A 200 1.26 -1.81 -4.27
N LEU A 201 1.32 -1.27 -3.05
CA LEU A 201 1.89 -1.93 -1.90
C LEU A 201 0.76 -2.22 -0.92
N MET A 202 0.48 -3.49 -0.75
CA MET A 202 -0.45 -3.99 0.25
C MET A 202 0.34 -4.61 1.38
N GLY A 203 -0.10 -4.42 2.61
CA GLY A 203 0.53 -5.04 3.75
C GLY A 203 -0.40 -5.08 4.93
N GLY A 204 -0.23 -6.13 5.72
CA GLY A 204 -0.99 -6.33 6.94
C GLY A 204 -0.05 -6.68 8.05
N PHE A 205 -0.23 -6.03 9.19
CA PHE A 205 0.45 -6.44 10.40
C PHE A 205 -0.27 -7.68 10.95
N GLY A 206 0.26 -8.87 10.65
CA GLY A 206 -0.23 -10.14 11.15
C GLY A 206 0.60 -10.58 12.35
N PHE A 207 0.00 -10.64 13.53
CA PHE A 207 0.64 -11.28 14.67
C PHE A 207 0.60 -12.81 14.52
N SER A 208 1.80 -13.38 14.55
CA SER A 208 2.19 -14.72 15.02
C SER A 208 1.38 -15.95 14.56
N VAL A 209 2.11 -16.82 13.84
CA VAL A 209 1.98 -18.28 13.94
C VAL A 209 1.69 -18.69 15.40
N GLY A 210 0.53 -19.31 15.63
CA GLY A 210 0.17 -19.91 16.92
C GLY A 210 -0.97 -19.24 17.71
N GLU A 211 -1.44 -18.04 17.34
CA GLU A 211 -2.69 -17.52 17.91
C GLU A 211 -3.88 -18.09 17.15
N ASP A 212 -4.80 -18.73 17.88
CA ASP A 212 -6.09 -19.17 17.38
C ASP A 212 -6.89 -17.94 16.87
N THR A 213 -6.95 -17.80 15.55
CA THR A 213 -7.67 -16.71 14.89
C THR A 213 -9.18 -16.86 15.00
N SER A 214 -9.70 -17.97 15.54
CA SER A 214 -11.14 -18.22 15.70
C SER A 214 -11.83 -17.31 16.73
N HIS A 215 -11.05 -16.69 17.64
CA HIS A 215 -11.60 -15.90 18.75
C HIS A 215 -11.32 -14.39 18.70
N ARG A 216 -10.88 -13.83 17.56
CA ARG A 216 -10.72 -12.36 17.47
C ARG A 216 -12.01 -11.66 17.06
N ARG A 217 -12.87 -11.38 18.05
CA ARG A 217 -13.59 -10.10 18.04
C ARG A 217 -12.53 -9.00 18.14
N MET A 218 -12.19 -8.37 17.02
CA MET A 218 -11.78 -6.98 17.10
C MET A 218 -12.86 -6.28 17.91
N THR A 219 -12.49 -5.63 19.02
CA THR A 219 -13.40 -4.73 19.72
C THR A 219 -13.72 -3.63 18.72
N ARG A 220 -14.81 -3.85 17.96
CA ARG A 220 -15.36 -2.86 17.05
C ARG A 220 -15.75 -1.70 17.95
N LEU A 221 -15.09 -0.56 17.80
CA LEU A 221 -15.82 0.68 17.93
C LEU A 221 -16.89 0.65 16.83
N GLY A 222 -18.10 0.23 17.22
CA GLY A 222 -19.30 0.17 16.39
C GLY A 222 -19.38 -1.02 15.44
N THR A 223 -19.94 -2.15 15.90
CA THR A 223 -20.59 -3.12 15.00
C THR A 223 -21.82 -2.48 14.37
N GLY A 224 -21.65 -1.81 13.24
CA GLY A 224 -22.68 -1.81 12.20
C GLY A 224 -22.36 -2.95 11.24
N SER A 225 -23.31 -3.84 10.98
CA SER A 225 -23.23 -4.73 9.82
C SER A 225 -23.02 -3.90 8.55
N ILE A 226 -22.27 -4.39 7.56
CA ILE A 226 -22.17 -3.75 6.24
C ILE A 226 -23.58 -3.46 5.68
N GLU A 227 -24.54 -4.35 5.93
CA GLU A 227 -25.95 -4.16 5.56
C GLU A 227 -26.64 -3.03 6.32
N GLU A 228 -26.28 -2.80 7.59
CA GLU A 228 -26.79 -1.67 8.38
C GLU A 228 -26.19 -0.34 7.89
N MET A 229 -24.93 -0.33 7.47
CA MET A 229 -24.33 0.85 6.81
C MET A 229 -25.03 1.17 5.48
N TYR A 230 -25.36 0.16 4.67
CA TYR A 230 -26.14 0.35 3.44
C TYR A 230 -27.60 0.75 3.71
N ALA A 231 -28.22 0.26 4.79
CA ALA A 231 -29.57 0.62 5.19
C ALA A 231 -29.66 2.04 5.76
N GLU A 232 -28.69 2.46 6.57
CA GLU A 232 -28.59 3.82 7.12
C GLU A 232 -28.30 4.85 6.00
N LYS A 233 -27.46 4.48 5.02
CA LYS A 233 -27.21 5.26 3.79
C LYS A 233 -28.49 5.45 2.96
N LYS A 234 -29.37 4.44 2.88
CA LYS A 234 -30.69 4.54 2.23
C LYS A 234 -31.71 5.36 3.02
N ARG A 235 -31.60 5.38 4.36
CA ARG A 235 -32.48 6.20 5.24
C ARG A 235 -32.12 7.68 5.20
N LEU A 236 -30.83 8.01 5.19
CA LEU A 236 -30.34 9.38 5.15
C LEU A 236 -30.61 10.06 3.80
N HIS A 237 -30.64 9.28 2.71
CA HIS A 237 -30.88 9.78 1.36
C HIS A 237 -31.93 8.92 0.62
N PRO A 238 -33.24 9.19 0.80
CA PRO A 238 -34.27 8.52 0.02
C PRO A 238 -34.09 8.88 -1.46
N THR A 239 -33.82 7.87 -2.30
CA THR A 239 -33.73 8.04 -3.74
C THR A 239 -35.09 8.51 -4.27
N THR A 240 -35.18 9.75 -4.73
CA THR A 240 -36.28 10.20 -5.60
C THR A 240 -36.29 9.34 -6.87
N PRO A 241 -37.48 9.05 -7.44
CA PRO A 241 -37.57 8.23 -8.63
C PRO A 241 -36.79 8.89 -9.78
N PRO A 242 -36.18 8.11 -10.69
CA PRO A 242 -35.46 8.68 -11.81
C PRO A 242 -36.41 9.47 -12.69
N CYS A 243 -36.12 10.77 -12.87
CA CYS A 243 -36.71 11.55 -13.96
C CYS A 243 -36.36 10.87 -15.30
N PRO A 244 -37.29 10.83 -16.27
CA PRO A 244 -37.06 10.16 -17.54
C PRO A 244 -35.88 10.79 -18.28
N ALA A 245 -34.99 9.94 -18.78
CA ALA A 245 -33.78 10.32 -19.49
C ALA A 245 -34.12 11.09 -20.78
N ILE A 246 -33.59 12.29 -20.93
CA ILE A 246 -33.53 12.99 -22.21
C ILE A 246 -32.22 12.53 -22.90
N PRO A 247 -32.27 11.94 -24.11
CA PRO A 247 -31.07 11.48 -24.80
C PRO A 247 -30.16 12.64 -25.23
N ILE A 248 -28.87 12.51 -24.93
CA ILE A 248 -27.78 13.40 -25.35
C ILE A 248 -27.55 13.20 -26.86
N ALA A 249 -28.36 13.86 -27.69
CA ALA A 249 -28.13 13.91 -29.14
C ALA A 249 -28.18 15.33 -29.74
N ASP A 250 -28.59 16.36 -28.99
CA ASP A 250 -28.88 17.67 -29.58
C ASP A 250 -27.85 18.78 -29.29
N TYR A 251 -26.68 18.49 -28.72
CA TYR A 251 -25.70 19.54 -28.38
C TYR A 251 -24.70 19.93 -29.48
N TRP A 252 -24.88 19.48 -30.73
CA TRP A 252 -23.98 19.83 -31.83
C TRP A 252 -24.68 20.38 -33.07
N LYS A 253 -25.63 21.32 -32.90
CA LYS A 253 -26.04 22.26 -33.96
C LYS A 253 -26.54 23.59 -33.40
N SER A 254 -25.61 24.53 -33.20
CA SER A 254 -25.82 25.98 -33.41
C SER A 254 -24.48 26.70 -33.28
#